data_AF-A0A2I0LJ32-F1
#
_entry.id   AF-A0A2I0LJ32-F1
#
_cell.length_a   1.000
_cell.length_b   1.000
_cell.length_c   1.000
_cell.angle_alpha   90.00
_cell.angle_beta   90.00
_cell.angle_gamma   90.00
#
_symmetry.space_group_name_H-M   'P 1'
#
loop_
_entity.id
_entity.type
_entity.pdbx_description
1 polymer ?
#
loop_
_entity_poly.entity_id
_entity_poly.type
_entity_poly.pdbx_seq_one_letter_code
_entity_poly.pdbx_strand_id
1 'polypeptide(L)'
;MTAMVAFLLLSLLRMAAPKGVWCPSCGLADLAPSVQRDVLIALAKQSILSKLHLPDKPNITQPTSRRAPLTALRRLRVQRTDTAAPPGMPRDGRVLRPGVGVQEYEILSFAEAGSFTSRSVRLHFRFTRELAGSTEILQATLYLFWVARGPGTRPVTVRLLQSDPTGLNVTVANETQLEVPRAGWATLDVGRAIQSLFGRGSQRLTVELEMLEDWGAPLLLGHSDSHWPFVAARARDRMPHRVQRRGIDCGADSRMCCRKEFFVDFKEIGWEDWIIQP
;
A
#
# COMPACT_ATOMS: atom_id res chain seq x y z
N MET A 1 -56.36 -42.46 27.60
CA MET A 1 -55.07 -42.20 28.29
C MET A 1 -53.86 -42.20 27.36
N THR A 2 -53.81 -43.04 26.32
CA THR A 2 -52.66 -43.18 25.41
C THR A 2 -52.37 -41.94 24.55
N ALA A 3 -53.39 -41.25 24.05
CA ALA A 3 -53.21 -40.05 23.22
C ALA A 3 -52.68 -38.84 24.02
N MET A 4 -53.12 -38.67 25.27
CA MET A 4 -52.62 -37.61 26.17
C MET A 4 -51.16 -37.84 26.57
N VAL A 5 -50.78 -39.09 26.82
CA VAL A 5 -49.39 -39.46 27.14
C VAL A 5 -48.48 -39.28 25.92
N ALA A 6 -48.96 -39.62 24.72
CA ALA A 6 -48.23 -39.34 23.48
C ALA A 6 -48.06 -37.83 23.23
N PHE A 7 -49.09 -37.02 23.46
CA PHE A 7 -49.01 -35.56 23.34
C PHE A 7 -48.04 -34.95 24.37
N LEU A 8 -48.07 -35.45 25.62
CA LEU A 8 -47.13 -35.04 26.66
C LEU A 8 -45.68 -35.42 26.30
N LEU A 9 -45.45 -36.64 25.80
CA LEU A 9 -44.11 -37.07 25.35
C LEU A 9 -43.62 -36.25 24.14
N LEU A 10 -44.47 -35.98 23.15
CA LEU A 10 -44.17 -35.10 22.01
C LEU A 10 -43.89 -33.66 22.44
N SER A 11 -44.58 -33.17 23.48
CA SER A 11 -44.34 -31.84 24.06
C SER A 11 -43.04 -31.79 24.86
N LEU A 12 -42.68 -32.85 25.59
CA LEU A 12 -41.42 -32.97 26.33
C LEU A 12 -40.22 -33.17 25.39
N LEU A 13 -40.39 -33.88 24.27
CA LEU A 13 -39.38 -33.99 23.21
C LEU A 13 -39.10 -32.66 22.51
N ARG A 14 -40.09 -31.76 22.40
CA ARG A 14 -39.88 -30.38 21.92
C ARG A 14 -39.12 -29.50 22.92
N MET A 15 -39.15 -29.83 24.21
CA MET A 15 -38.40 -29.13 25.26
C MET A 15 -36.98 -29.68 25.46
N ALA A 16 -36.63 -30.76 24.75
CA ALA A 16 -35.29 -31.34 24.70
C ALA A 16 -34.58 -31.06 23.37
N ALA A 17 -34.99 -30.02 22.65
CA ALA A 17 -34.13 -29.46 21.60
C ALA A 17 -32.90 -28.82 22.28
N PRO A 18 -31.68 -29.09 21.80
CA PRO A 18 -30.49 -28.49 22.39
C PRO A 18 -30.67 -26.97 22.34
N LYS A 19 -30.41 -26.30 23.46
CA LYS A 19 -30.31 -24.83 23.56
C LYS A 19 -29.10 -24.36 22.74
N GLY A 20 -29.12 -24.59 21.44
CA GLY A 20 -28.22 -23.95 20.49
C GLY A 20 -28.69 -22.51 20.40
N VAL A 21 -27.86 -21.58 20.85
CA VAL A 21 -28.13 -20.14 20.75
C VAL A 21 -28.22 -19.83 19.26
N TRP A 22 -29.44 -19.64 18.76
CA TRP A 22 -29.69 -19.23 17.38
C TRP A 22 -29.60 -17.71 17.32
N CYS A 23 -28.88 -17.19 16.33
CA CYS A 23 -28.84 -15.75 16.11
C CYS A 23 -30.21 -15.27 15.60
N PRO A 24 -30.93 -14.41 16.34
CA PRO A 24 -32.28 -13.99 15.95
C PRO A 24 -32.31 -13.15 14.66
N SER A 25 -31.17 -12.60 14.22
CA SER A 25 -31.07 -11.77 13.02
C SER A 25 -30.85 -12.56 11.73
N CYS A 26 -30.22 -13.73 11.79
CA CYS A 26 -29.89 -14.53 10.60
C CYS A 26 -30.28 -16.01 10.70
N GLY A 27 -30.82 -16.47 11.84
CA GLY A 27 -31.29 -17.83 12.04
C GLY A 27 -30.17 -18.90 12.07
N LEU A 28 -28.89 -18.51 11.99
CA LEU A 28 -27.79 -19.46 12.12
C LEU A 28 -27.64 -19.93 13.57
N ALA A 29 -27.47 -21.24 13.72
CA ALA A 29 -26.97 -21.84 14.95
C ALA A 29 -25.53 -21.38 15.21
N ASP A 30 -25.12 -21.36 16.49
CA ASP A 30 -23.72 -21.16 16.87
C ASP A 30 -22.83 -22.10 16.04
N LEU A 31 -21.97 -21.49 15.23
CA LEU A 31 -20.99 -22.22 14.41
C LEU A 31 -19.97 -22.86 15.34
N ALA A 32 -19.48 -24.04 14.96
CA ALA A 32 -18.31 -24.60 15.61
C ALA A 32 -17.16 -23.57 15.59
N PRO A 33 -16.37 -23.43 16.66
CA PRO A 33 -15.35 -22.39 16.76
C PRO A 33 -14.36 -22.35 15.58
N SER A 34 -14.04 -23.50 15.00
CA SER A 34 -13.19 -23.61 13.80
C SER A 34 -13.85 -22.99 12.57
N VAL A 35 -15.10 -23.36 12.27
CA VAL A 35 -15.86 -22.83 11.14
C VAL A 35 -16.09 -21.32 11.29
N GLN A 36 -16.37 -20.85 12.52
CA GLN A 36 -16.47 -19.42 12.79
C GLN A 36 -15.16 -18.68 12.49
N ARG A 37 -14.01 -19.25 12.90
CA ARG A 37 -12.69 -18.69 12.61
C ARG A 37 -12.44 -18.59 11.11
N ASP A 38 -12.76 -19.63 10.34
CA ASP A 38 -12.55 -19.67 8.89
C ASP A 38 -13.39 -18.60 8.16
N VAL A 39 -14.65 -18.43 8.57
CA VAL A 39 -15.52 -17.37 8.04
C VAL A 39 -14.96 -15.98 8.35
N LEU A 40 -14.48 -15.74 9.58
CA LEU A 40 -13.87 -14.46 9.96
C LEU A 40 -12.58 -14.20 9.17
N ILE A 41 -11.76 -15.22 8.91
CA ILE A 41 -10.58 -15.11 8.05
C ILE A 41 -10.97 -14.74 6.62
N ALA A 42 -12.01 -15.38 6.05
CA ALA A 42 -12.48 -15.07 4.71
C ALA A 42 -12.98 -13.62 4.59
N LEU A 43 -13.76 -13.17 5.58
CA LEU A 43 -14.22 -11.78 5.67
C LEU A 43 -13.06 -10.78 5.85
N ALA A 44 -12.03 -11.15 6.64
CA ALA A 44 -10.83 -10.33 6.80
C ALA A 44 -10.07 -10.19 5.47
N LYS A 45 -9.86 -11.29 4.73
CA LYS A 45 -9.23 -11.28 3.40
C LYS A 45 -9.98 -10.37 2.43
N GLN A 46 -11.31 -10.53 2.33
CA GLN A 46 -12.14 -9.70 1.47
C GLN A 46 -12.09 -8.21 1.86
N SER A 47 -12.16 -7.92 3.16
CA SER A 47 -12.06 -6.56 3.70
C SER A 47 -10.72 -5.91 3.35
N ILE A 48 -9.59 -6.63 3.49
CA ILE A 48 -8.26 -6.13 3.13
C ILE A 48 -8.19 -5.81 1.64
N LEU A 49 -8.59 -6.75 0.76
CA LEU A 49 -8.57 -6.55 -0.69
C LEU A 49 -9.44 -5.36 -1.10
N SER A 50 -10.66 -5.26 -0.56
CA SER A 50 -11.58 -4.15 -0.86
C SER A 50 -11.02 -2.79 -0.45
N LYS A 51 -10.34 -2.71 0.71
CA LYS A 51 -9.78 -1.46 1.23
C LYS A 51 -8.51 -1.04 0.49
N LEU A 52 -7.80 -2.01 -0.08
CA LEU A 52 -6.64 -1.76 -0.92
C LEU A 52 -7.02 -1.60 -2.40
N HIS A 53 -8.32 -1.65 -2.73
CA HIS A 53 -8.82 -1.62 -4.10
C HIS A 53 -8.20 -2.70 -5.00
N LEU A 54 -7.93 -3.88 -4.43
CA LEU A 54 -7.41 -5.03 -5.16
C LEU A 54 -8.55 -6.02 -5.45
N PRO A 55 -8.67 -6.55 -6.68
CA PRO A 55 -9.65 -7.57 -6.99
C PRO A 55 -9.31 -8.90 -6.28
N ASP A 56 -8.04 -9.27 -6.26
CA ASP A 56 -7.53 -10.54 -5.74
C ASP A 56 -6.14 -10.38 -5.13
N LYS A 57 -5.66 -11.44 -4.46
CA LYS A 57 -4.28 -11.52 -3.95
C LYS A 57 -3.29 -11.26 -5.11
N PRO A 58 -2.33 -10.33 -4.97
CA PRO A 58 -1.32 -10.08 -5.99
C PRO A 58 -0.45 -11.32 -6.26
N ASN A 59 -0.17 -11.60 -7.54
CA ASN A 59 0.74 -12.68 -7.92
C ASN A 59 2.19 -12.14 -7.95
N ILE A 60 3.00 -12.50 -6.96
CA ILE A 60 4.41 -12.08 -6.87
C ILE A 60 5.29 -13.07 -7.63
N THR A 61 5.61 -12.74 -8.88
CA THR A 61 6.49 -13.54 -9.74
C THR A 61 7.97 -13.26 -9.51
N GLN A 62 8.32 -12.07 -9.02
CA GLN A 62 9.68 -11.68 -8.61
C GLN A 62 9.61 -10.89 -7.30
N PRO A 63 10.01 -11.47 -6.17
CA PRO A 63 10.06 -10.72 -4.92
C PRO A 63 11.20 -9.69 -5.02
N THR A 64 10.85 -8.41 -5.12
CA THR A 64 11.81 -7.34 -4.83
C THR A 64 12.40 -7.60 -3.44
N SER A 65 13.73 -7.51 -3.29
CA SER A 65 14.38 -7.73 -1.99
C SER A 65 13.69 -6.90 -0.90
N ARG A 66 13.28 -7.55 0.20
CA ARG A 66 12.57 -6.88 1.32
C ARG A 66 13.31 -5.64 1.83
N ARG A 67 14.62 -5.56 1.63
CA ARG A 67 15.47 -4.43 2.03
C ARG A 67 15.14 -3.15 1.28
N ALA A 68 14.74 -3.20 0.01
CA ALA A 68 14.46 -2.01 -0.79
C ALA A 68 13.18 -1.28 -0.32
N PRO A 69 12.02 -1.94 -0.17
CA PRO A 69 10.82 -1.34 0.43
C PRO A 69 11.07 -0.79 1.83
N LEU A 70 11.79 -1.52 2.68
CA LEU A 70 12.12 -1.04 4.03
C LEU A 70 13.02 0.20 4.01
N THR A 71 13.94 0.28 3.06
CA THR A 71 14.82 1.46 2.90
C THR A 71 14.02 2.67 2.40
N ALA A 72 13.13 2.46 1.43
CA ALA A 72 12.20 3.49 0.96
C ALA A 72 11.30 4.02 2.09
N LEU A 73 10.70 3.13 2.87
CA LEU A 73 9.86 3.50 4.03
C LEU A 73 10.64 4.27 5.09
N ARG A 74 11.89 3.88 5.39
CA ARG A 74 12.75 4.65 6.31
C ARG A 74 13.01 6.05 5.78
N ARG A 75 13.27 6.21 4.48
CA ARG A 75 13.53 7.52 3.85
C ARG A 75 12.31 8.44 3.92
N LEU A 76 11.12 7.91 3.66
CA LEU A 76 9.88 8.68 3.79
C LEU A 76 9.62 9.15 5.22
N ARG A 77 9.95 8.32 6.21
CA ARG A 77 9.85 8.70 7.63
C ARG A 77 10.80 9.83 8.00
N VAL A 78 12.04 9.81 7.51
CA VAL A 78 13.05 10.87 7.78
C VAL A 78 12.63 12.21 7.17
N GLN A 79 12.14 12.23 5.93
CA GLN A 79 11.65 13.48 5.33
C GLN A 79 10.48 14.08 6.12
N ARG A 80 9.59 13.23 6.66
CA ARG A 80 8.47 13.68 7.49
C ARG A 80 8.92 14.35 8.80
N THR A 81 10.05 13.92 9.36
CA THR A 81 10.63 14.57 10.54
C THR A 81 11.30 15.90 10.21
N ASP A 82 11.92 16.04 9.05
CA ASP A 82 12.58 17.30 8.63
C ASP A 82 11.58 18.39 8.23
N THR A 83 10.38 18.02 7.77
CA THR A 83 9.31 19.00 7.45
C THR A 83 8.52 19.43 8.70
N ALA A 84 8.76 18.83 9.87
CA ALA A 84 8.11 19.19 11.12
C ALA A 84 9.02 20.11 11.95
N ALA A 85 8.65 21.39 11.99
CA ALA A 85 9.10 22.54 12.78
C ALA A 85 9.91 22.31 14.10
N PRO A 86 10.67 23.33 14.58
CA PRO A 86 11.89 23.22 15.40
C PRO A 86 11.70 22.72 16.85
N PRO A 87 12.81 22.33 17.53
CA PRO A 87 12.77 21.62 18.80
C PRO A 87 12.40 22.52 19.96
N GLY A 88 11.40 22.12 20.76
CA GLY A 88 11.04 22.86 21.98
C GLY A 88 9.76 22.41 22.68
N MET A 89 8.88 21.64 22.03
CA MET A 89 7.65 21.16 22.67
C MET A 89 7.69 19.67 23.00
N PRO A 90 7.26 19.25 24.21
CA PRO A 90 7.21 17.84 24.58
C PRO A 90 6.31 17.09 23.62
N ARG A 91 6.85 16.03 23.02
CA ARG A 91 6.09 15.06 22.23
C ARG A 91 5.25 14.23 23.18
N ASP A 92 4.02 14.66 23.45
CA ASP A 92 2.97 13.70 23.79
C ASP A 92 2.78 12.78 22.58
N GLY A 93 2.83 11.47 22.84
CA GLY A 93 2.75 10.43 21.83
C GLY A 93 1.64 10.74 20.83
N ARG A 94 1.98 10.74 19.53
CA ARG A 94 1.03 10.93 18.44
C ARG A 94 0.06 9.75 18.38
N VAL A 95 -0.90 9.72 19.30
CA VAL A 95 -2.23 9.21 19.04
C VAL A 95 -2.77 10.05 17.89
N LEU A 96 -3.19 9.39 16.81
CA LEU A 96 -3.92 10.03 15.72
C LEU A 96 -5.01 10.93 16.32
N ARG A 97 -4.94 12.24 16.07
CA ARG A 97 -6.03 13.15 16.42
C ARG A 97 -7.29 12.69 15.66
N PRO A 98 -8.40 12.38 16.35
CA PRO A 98 -9.62 11.96 15.68
C PRO A 98 -10.37 13.21 15.19
N GLY A 99 -10.47 13.36 13.86
CA GLY A 99 -11.44 14.27 13.25
C GLY A 99 -10.89 15.21 12.18
N VAL A 100 -10.42 14.68 11.04
CA VAL A 100 -10.69 15.18 9.67
C VAL A 100 -10.49 13.98 8.74
N GLY A 101 -11.57 13.49 8.13
CA GLY A 101 -11.62 12.18 7.45
C GLY A 101 -11.15 12.21 6.00
N VAL A 102 -9.88 12.49 5.74
CA VAL A 102 -9.26 12.24 4.44
C VAL A 102 -8.15 11.22 4.66
N GLN A 103 -8.31 10.00 4.13
CA GLN A 103 -7.28 8.98 4.23
C GLN A 103 -6.17 9.34 3.23
N GLU A 104 -5.11 9.98 3.73
CA GLU A 104 -3.86 10.12 2.98
C GLU A 104 -3.08 8.81 3.04
N TYR A 105 -2.47 8.43 1.93
CA TYR A 105 -1.60 7.26 1.85
C TYR A 105 -0.40 7.54 0.95
N GLU A 106 0.61 6.70 1.08
CA GLU A 106 1.87 6.78 0.36
C GLU A 106 1.96 5.60 -0.61
N ILE A 107 2.25 5.89 -1.88
CA ILE A 107 2.41 4.92 -2.95
C ILE A 107 3.89 4.81 -3.25
N LEU A 108 4.41 3.59 -3.27
CA LEU A 108 5.79 3.29 -3.66
C LEU A 108 5.78 2.50 -4.96
N SER A 109 6.40 3.05 -6.01
CA SER A 109 6.64 2.35 -7.27
C SER A 109 8.14 2.16 -7.46
N PHE A 110 8.59 0.92 -7.53
CA PHE A 110 10.00 0.58 -7.75
C PHE A 110 10.31 0.48 -9.24
N ALA A 111 11.53 0.85 -9.63
CA ALA A 111 11.92 0.86 -11.02
C ALA A 111 12.00 -0.55 -11.63
N GLU A 112 11.40 -0.75 -12.79
CA GLU A 112 11.72 -1.84 -13.70
C GLU A 112 12.85 -1.39 -14.62
N ALA A 113 13.87 -2.23 -14.78
CA ALA A 113 14.98 -1.94 -15.69
C ALA A 113 14.49 -1.96 -17.15
N GLY A 114 14.74 -0.87 -17.87
CA GLY A 114 14.55 -0.77 -19.31
C GLY A 114 15.86 -0.99 -20.07
N SER A 115 15.96 -0.35 -21.23
CA SER A 115 17.19 -0.30 -22.02
C SER A 115 18.29 0.51 -21.32
N PHE A 116 19.53 0.04 -21.42
CA PHE A 116 20.71 0.75 -20.96
C PHE A 116 21.75 0.83 -22.09
N THR A 117 22.46 1.95 -22.15
CA THR A 117 23.64 2.17 -22.99
C THR A 117 24.78 2.62 -22.08
N SER A 118 25.97 2.86 -22.64
CA SER A 118 27.11 3.38 -21.85
C SER A 118 26.86 4.77 -21.25
N ARG A 119 25.91 5.54 -21.81
CA ARG A 119 25.64 6.93 -21.41
C ARG A 119 24.19 7.19 -21.00
N SER A 120 23.30 6.23 -21.21
CA SER A 120 21.89 6.40 -20.88
C SER A 120 21.30 5.18 -20.21
N VAL A 121 20.41 5.40 -19.24
CA VAL A 121 19.61 4.31 -18.68
C VAL A 121 18.16 4.69 -18.59
N ARG A 122 17.29 3.77 -19.03
CA ARG A 122 15.85 3.91 -18.99
C ARG A 122 15.26 3.10 -17.85
N LEU A 123 14.42 3.75 -17.05
CA LEU A 123 13.68 3.19 -15.92
C LEU A 123 12.19 3.31 -16.17
N HIS A 124 11.45 2.26 -15.82
CA HIS A 124 10.00 2.25 -15.92
C HIS A 124 9.38 2.12 -14.53
N PHE A 125 8.42 2.98 -14.22
CA PHE A 125 7.66 2.94 -12.97
C PHE A 125 6.21 2.69 -13.31
N ARG A 126 5.62 1.65 -12.72
CA ARG A 126 4.22 1.28 -12.94
C ARG A 126 3.35 1.70 -11.77
N PHE A 127 2.15 2.17 -12.08
CA PHE A 127 1.12 2.55 -11.13
C PHE A 127 -0.18 1.81 -11.46
N THR A 128 -0.91 1.37 -10.45
CA THR A 128 -2.17 0.61 -10.62
C THR A 128 -3.29 1.50 -11.17
N ARG A 129 -4.25 0.91 -11.90
CA ARG A 129 -5.32 1.65 -12.62
C ARG A 129 -6.25 2.40 -11.68
N GLU A 130 -6.48 1.81 -10.51
CA GLU A 130 -7.44 2.26 -9.49
C GLU A 130 -7.03 3.63 -8.94
N LEU A 131 -5.73 3.96 -8.99
CA LEU A 131 -5.19 5.26 -8.62
C LEU A 131 -5.64 6.38 -9.56
N ALA A 132 -5.87 6.10 -10.85
CA ALA A 132 -6.15 7.14 -11.84
C ALA A 132 -7.56 7.77 -11.69
N GLY A 133 -8.51 7.09 -11.05
CA GLY A 133 -9.92 7.51 -11.00
C GLY A 133 -10.38 8.15 -9.70
N SER A 134 -9.93 7.64 -8.55
CA SER A 134 -10.46 8.00 -7.23
C SER A 134 -9.48 8.78 -6.34
N THR A 135 -8.30 9.10 -6.86
CA THR A 135 -7.16 9.54 -6.04
C THR A 135 -6.58 10.85 -6.57
N GLU A 136 -6.14 11.70 -5.66
CA GLU A 136 -5.46 12.94 -5.99
C GLU A 136 -4.03 12.90 -5.45
N ILE A 137 -3.07 13.09 -6.35
CA ILE A 137 -1.65 13.12 -6.01
C ILE A 137 -1.28 14.51 -5.47
N LEU A 138 -0.91 14.55 -4.20
CA LEU A 138 -0.49 15.76 -3.49
C LEU A 138 0.98 16.10 -3.76
N GLN A 139 1.83 15.08 -3.79
CA GLN A 139 3.27 15.19 -4.02
C GLN A 139 3.77 13.89 -4.65
N ALA A 140 4.77 13.96 -5.53
CA ALA A 140 5.50 12.76 -5.91
C ALA A 140 6.98 13.05 -6.16
N THR A 141 7.83 12.21 -5.59
CA THR A 141 9.28 12.40 -5.62
C THR A 141 9.94 11.13 -6.14
N LEU A 142 10.80 11.28 -7.14
CA LEU A 142 11.69 10.24 -7.63
C LEU A 142 12.95 10.19 -6.75
N TYR A 143 13.33 9.01 -6.29
CA TYR A 143 14.52 8.75 -5.50
C TYR A 143 15.49 7.89 -6.30
N LEU A 144 16.70 8.42 -6.51
CA LEU A 144 17.78 7.75 -7.21
C LEU A 144 18.97 7.62 -6.25
N PHE A 145 19.57 6.43 -6.17
CA PHE A 145 20.81 6.24 -5.41
C PHE A 145 21.99 6.18 -6.37
N TRP A 146 23.00 7.00 -6.07
CA TRP A 146 24.19 7.14 -6.91
C TRP A 146 25.45 6.75 -6.17
N VAL A 147 26.41 6.18 -6.91
CA VAL A 147 27.78 5.95 -6.49
C VAL A 147 28.69 6.35 -7.65
N ALA A 148 29.19 7.58 -7.64
CA ALA A 148 30.08 8.12 -8.65
C ALA A 148 31.55 7.85 -8.34
N ARG A 149 32.36 7.70 -9.39
CA ARG A 149 33.82 7.73 -9.29
C ARG A 149 34.33 9.18 -9.35
N GLY A 150 35.23 9.54 -8.42
CA GLY A 150 35.87 10.85 -8.34
C GLY A 150 35.27 11.81 -7.30
N PRO A 151 35.92 12.97 -7.06
CA PRO A 151 35.44 13.98 -6.12
C PRO A 151 34.33 14.86 -6.74
N GLY A 152 33.46 15.41 -5.89
CA GLY A 152 32.44 16.42 -6.27
C GLY A 152 31.03 15.89 -6.54
N THR A 153 30.10 16.81 -6.78
CA THR A 153 28.79 16.53 -7.37
C THR A 153 28.91 16.42 -8.88
N ARG A 154 27.98 15.71 -9.51
CA ARG A 154 27.97 15.51 -10.97
C ARG A 154 26.60 15.87 -11.55
N PRO A 155 26.55 16.60 -12.66
CA PRO A 155 25.29 16.82 -13.36
C PRO A 155 24.85 15.55 -14.10
N VAL A 156 23.61 15.14 -13.89
CA VAL A 156 22.93 14.10 -14.68
C VAL A 156 21.68 14.70 -15.29
N THR A 157 21.47 14.48 -16.59
CA THR A 157 20.25 14.93 -17.27
C THR A 157 19.16 13.88 -17.06
N VAL A 158 18.04 14.30 -16.49
CA VAL A 158 16.86 13.46 -16.26
C VAL A 158 15.77 13.87 -17.23
N ARG A 159 15.39 12.97 -18.13
CA ARG A 159 14.28 13.14 -19.07
C ARG A 159 13.09 12.30 -18.62
N LEU A 160 11.96 12.96 -18.41
CA LEU A 160 10.68 12.29 -18.20
C LEU A 160 10.05 12.05 -19.56
N LEU A 161 9.99 10.79 -19.97
CA LEU A 161 9.48 10.37 -21.25
C LEU A 161 7.98 10.06 -21.13
N GLN A 162 7.22 10.57 -22.09
CA GLN A 162 5.79 10.36 -22.21
C GLN A 162 5.51 9.61 -23.51
N SER A 163 4.86 8.45 -23.38
CA SER A 163 4.35 7.72 -24.54
C SER A 163 3.01 8.29 -24.98
N ASP A 164 2.81 8.38 -26.29
CA ASP A 164 1.51 8.66 -26.90
C ASP A 164 0.49 7.56 -26.51
N PRO A 165 -0.83 7.83 -26.46
CA PRO A 165 -1.88 6.80 -26.32
C PRO A 165 -1.73 5.56 -27.21
N THR A 166 -1.14 5.68 -28.41
CA THR A 166 -0.86 4.52 -29.28
C THR A 166 0.39 3.71 -28.87
N GLY A 167 1.20 4.24 -27.95
CA GLY A 167 2.44 3.63 -27.45
C GLY A 167 3.62 3.64 -28.41
N LEU A 168 3.42 4.11 -29.66
CA LEU A 168 4.42 4.05 -30.73
C LEU A 168 5.42 5.20 -30.67
N ASN A 169 4.97 6.38 -30.22
CA ASN A 169 5.80 7.57 -30.14
C ASN A 169 6.11 7.93 -28.69
N VAL A 170 7.36 8.29 -28.45
CA VAL A 170 7.85 8.74 -27.14
C VAL A 170 8.36 10.15 -27.27
N THR A 171 7.76 11.07 -26.50
CA THR A 171 8.15 12.48 -26.45
C THR A 171 8.77 12.81 -25.10
N VAL A 172 9.74 13.71 -25.06
CA VAL A 172 10.28 14.24 -23.81
C VAL A 172 9.25 15.22 -23.23
N ALA A 173 8.64 14.87 -22.10
CA ALA A 173 7.66 15.72 -21.43
C ALA A 173 8.32 16.74 -20.50
N ASN A 174 9.47 16.39 -19.91
CA ASN A 174 10.27 17.28 -19.09
C ASN A 174 11.74 16.86 -19.15
N GLU A 175 12.63 17.82 -19.10
CA GLU A 175 14.08 17.62 -19.00
C GLU A 175 14.61 18.46 -17.85
N THR A 176 15.39 17.85 -16.96
CA THR A 176 15.90 18.52 -15.77
C THR A 176 17.31 18.05 -15.47
N GLN A 177 18.20 18.99 -15.18
CA GLN A 177 19.56 18.68 -14.74
C GLN A 177 19.57 18.47 -13.23
N LEU A 178 20.03 17.31 -12.79
CA LEU A 178 20.08 16.91 -11.39
C LEU A 178 21.54 16.74 -10.94
N GLU A 179 21.93 17.50 -9.92
CA GLU A 179 23.24 17.33 -9.28
C GLU A 179 23.21 16.09 -8.37
N VAL A 180 23.93 15.05 -8.74
CA VAL A 180 24.04 13.83 -7.95
C VAL A 180 25.26 13.88 -7.03
N PRO A 181 25.14 13.44 -5.77
CA PRO A 181 26.27 13.35 -4.86
C PRO A 181 27.22 12.22 -5.28
N ARG A 182 28.46 12.28 -4.78
CA ARG A 182 29.44 11.20 -4.95
C ARG A 182 28.90 9.85 -4.49
N ALA A 183 28.24 9.82 -3.34
CA ALA A 183 27.55 8.63 -2.84
C ALA A 183 26.34 9.08 -2.03
N GLY A 184 25.14 8.66 -2.42
CA GLY A 184 23.93 9.04 -1.70
C GLY A 184 22.68 9.08 -2.56
N TRP A 185 21.61 9.59 -1.95
CA TRP A 185 20.32 9.75 -2.60
C TRP A 185 20.22 11.13 -3.24
N ALA A 186 19.78 11.15 -4.49
CA ALA A 186 19.32 12.34 -5.19
C ALA A 186 17.80 12.24 -5.37
N THR A 187 17.12 13.37 -5.31
CA THR A 187 15.65 13.44 -5.40
C THR A 187 15.20 14.43 -6.46
N LEU A 188 14.16 14.08 -7.20
CA LEU A 188 13.54 14.94 -8.21
C LEU A 188 12.02 14.95 -8.04
N ASP A 189 11.38 16.13 -8.08
CA ASP A 189 9.92 16.24 -8.08
C ASP A 189 9.36 15.79 -9.44
N VAL A 190 8.48 14.78 -9.38
CA VAL A 190 7.80 14.19 -10.54
C VAL A 190 6.27 14.27 -10.41
N GLY A 191 5.76 15.07 -9.45
CA GLY A 191 4.34 15.21 -9.17
C GLY A 191 3.51 15.57 -10.41
N ARG A 192 3.94 16.59 -11.16
CA ARG A 192 3.25 17.02 -12.39
C ARG A 192 3.25 15.96 -13.47
N ALA A 193 4.36 15.23 -13.62
CA ALA A 193 4.46 14.17 -14.63
C ALA A 193 3.50 13.02 -14.33
N ILE A 194 3.35 12.65 -13.06
CA ILE A 194 2.41 11.60 -12.63
C ILE A 194 0.96 12.06 -12.74
N GLN A 195 0.66 13.31 -12.40
CA GLN A 195 -0.68 13.88 -12.62
C GLN A 195 -1.06 13.87 -14.12
N SER A 196 -0.14 14.26 -15.00
CA SER A 196 -0.31 14.20 -16.46
C SER A 196 -0.48 12.76 -16.97
N LEU A 197 0.30 11.82 -16.41
CA LEU A 197 0.22 10.39 -16.72
C LEU A 197 -1.18 9.85 -16.45
N PHE A 198 -1.72 10.11 -15.24
CA PHE A 198 -3.05 9.66 -14.85
C PHE A 198 -4.17 10.36 -15.64
N GLY A 199 -4.03 11.65 -15.93
CA GLY A 199 -4.99 12.38 -16.77
C GLY A 199 -5.16 11.81 -18.18
N ARG A 200 -4.14 11.10 -18.70
CA ARG A 200 -4.19 10.42 -20.01
C ARG A 200 -4.59 8.95 -19.93
N GLY A 201 -4.88 8.43 -18.73
CA GLY A 201 -5.16 7.01 -18.51
C GLY A 201 -3.94 6.09 -18.65
N SER A 202 -2.73 6.66 -18.69
CA SER A 202 -1.49 5.88 -18.69
C SER A 202 -1.10 5.48 -17.27
N GLN A 203 -0.34 4.39 -17.17
CA GLN A 203 0.06 3.75 -15.92
C GLN A 203 1.57 3.61 -15.79
N ARG A 204 2.32 3.98 -16.84
CA ARG A 204 3.77 3.77 -16.92
C ARG A 204 4.49 5.09 -17.09
N LEU A 205 5.17 5.53 -16.05
CA LEU A 205 6.13 6.62 -16.13
C LEU A 205 7.47 6.06 -16.63
N THR A 206 8.04 6.68 -17.67
CA THR A 206 9.36 6.32 -18.16
C THR A 206 10.33 7.44 -17.87
N VAL A 207 11.46 7.11 -17.23
CA VAL A 207 12.51 8.05 -16.87
C VAL A 207 13.79 7.63 -17.59
N GLU A 208 14.37 8.53 -18.35
CA GLU A 208 15.65 8.35 -19.00
C GLU A 208 16.70 9.23 -18.32
N LEU A 209 17.79 8.59 -17.90
CA LEU A 209 18.92 9.23 -17.26
C LEU A 209 20.04 9.28 -18.28
N GLU A 210 20.50 10.48 -18.64
CA GLU A 210 21.63 10.69 -19.56
C GLU A 210 22.83 11.24 -18.79
N MET A 211 23.98 10.60 -19.00
CA MET A 211 25.24 10.89 -18.33
C MET A 211 26.25 11.39 -19.37
N LEU A 212 26.91 12.51 -19.07
CA LEU A 212 27.87 13.14 -19.99
C LEU A 212 29.12 12.25 -20.20
N GLU A 213 29.55 11.53 -19.16
CA GLU A 213 30.63 10.54 -19.22
C GLU A 213 30.29 9.31 -18.35
N ASP A 214 31.11 8.26 -18.44
CA ASP A 214 30.95 6.99 -17.71
C ASP A 214 31.40 7.11 -16.24
N TRP A 215 30.84 8.08 -15.53
CA TRP A 215 31.14 8.40 -14.12
C TRP A 215 30.60 7.36 -13.12
N GLY A 216 30.00 6.29 -13.63
CA GLY A 216 29.23 5.29 -12.91
C GLY A 216 27.75 5.36 -13.30
N ALA A 217 27.10 4.21 -13.43
CA ALA A 217 25.65 4.13 -13.60
C ALA A 217 24.95 4.21 -12.23
N PRO A 218 23.67 4.61 -12.15
CA PRO A 218 22.92 4.38 -10.93
C PRO A 218 22.92 2.88 -10.62
N LEU A 219 22.83 2.50 -9.33
CA LEU A 219 22.76 1.09 -8.95
C LEU A 219 21.40 0.53 -9.38
N LEU A 220 21.29 0.13 -10.66
CA LEU A 220 20.02 -0.21 -11.32
C LEU A 220 19.83 -1.71 -11.54
N LEU A 221 20.86 -2.51 -11.30
CA LEU A 221 20.87 -3.90 -11.72
C LEU A 221 21.55 -4.74 -10.65
N GLY A 222 20.76 -5.35 -9.76
CA GLY A 222 21.14 -6.54 -8.97
C GLY A 222 22.27 -6.42 -7.93
N HIS A 223 22.99 -5.30 -7.86
CA HIS A 223 24.15 -5.17 -6.97
C HIS A 223 23.80 -4.62 -5.58
N SER A 224 22.58 -4.12 -5.37
CA SER A 224 22.17 -3.65 -4.05
C SER A 224 20.69 -3.91 -3.77
N ASP A 225 20.45 -4.82 -2.84
CA ASP A 225 19.14 -5.16 -2.30
C ASP A 225 18.39 -3.97 -1.65
N SER A 226 19.10 -2.91 -1.26
CA SER A 226 18.55 -1.81 -0.45
C SER A 226 18.40 -0.47 -1.17
N HIS A 227 19.14 -0.26 -2.26
CA HIS A 227 19.24 1.04 -2.93
C HIS A 227 18.49 1.11 -4.27
N TRP A 228 17.44 0.30 -4.40
CA TRP A 228 16.62 0.25 -5.60
C TRP A 228 15.92 1.59 -5.84
N PRO A 229 15.94 2.16 -7.07
CA PRO A 229 15.25 3.41 -7.35
C PRO A 229 13.74 3.27 -7.22
N PHE A 230 13.09 4.30 -6.70
CA PHE A 230 11.65 4.30 -6.51
C PHE A 230 11.06 5.70 -6.65
N VAL A 231 9.79 5.74 -7.00
CA VAL A 231 8.94 6.92 -6.89
C VAL A 231 8.08 6.76 -5.65
N ALA A 232 8.06 7.78 -4.79
CA ALA A 232 7.10 7.88 -3.73
C ALA A 232 6.09 8.98 -4.02
N ALA A 233 4.80 8.65 -4.00
CA ALA A 233 3.72 9.62 -4.17
C ALA A 233 2.84 9.66 -2.93
N ARG A 234 2.54 10.87 -2.43
CA ARG A 234 1.50 11.08 -1.43
C ARG A 234 0.19 11.31 -2.16
N ALA A 235 -0.81 10.50 -1.86
CA ALA A 235 -2.12 10.58 -2.44
C ALA A 235 -3.19 10.75 -1.38
N ARG A 236 -4.32 11.34 -1.77
CA ARG A 236 -5.55 11.36 -0.99
C ARG A 236 -6.68 10.74 -1.80
N ASP A 237 -7.52 9.95 -1.15
CA ASP A 237 -8.77 9.54 -1.76
C ASP A 237 -9.74 10.71 -1.82
N ARG A 238 -10.47 10.81 -2.93
CA ARG A 238 -11.56 11.78 -3.11
C ARG A 238 -12.86 11.36 -2.40
N MET A 239 -12.85 10.23 -1.69
CA MET A 239 -14.01 9.66 -0.99
C MET A 239 -14.43 10.50 0.22
N PRO A 240 -15.74 10.55 0.55
CA PRO A 240 -16.25 11.38 1.63
C PRO A 240 -15.81 10.88 3.01
N HIS A 241 -15.79 11.82 3.96
CA HIS A 241 -15.36 11.60 5.34
C HIS A 241 -16.07 10.42 6.00
N ARG A 242 -15.32 9.37 6.32
CA ARG A 242 -15.83 8.27 7.11
C ARG A 242 -15.86 8.69 8.58
N VAL A 243 -17.05 8.96 9.10
CA VAL A 243 -17.25 9.21 10.53
C VAL A 243 -16.85 7.95 11.30
N GLN A 244 -15.81 8.06 12.13
CA GLN A 244 -15.39 6.98 13.00
C GLN A 244 -16.38 6.86 14.16
N ARG A 245 -17.31 5.90 14.05
CA ARG A 245 -18.24 5.58 15.15
C ARG A 245 -17.44 4.98 16.30
N ARG A 246 -17.63 5.51 17.51
CA ARG A 246 -17.11 4.92 18.75
C ARG A 246 -17.96 3.70 19.07
N GLY A 247 -17.40 2.50 18.91
CA GLY A 247 -18.05 1.23 19.26
C GLY A 247 -17.72 0.82 20.69
N ILE A 248 -18.61 0.05 21.32
CA ILE A 248 -18.40 -0.57 22.63
C ILE A 248 -17.82 -1.96 22.41
N ASP A 249 -16.81 -2.35 23.20
CA ASP A 249 -16.23 -3.70 23.17
C ASP A 249 -17.09 -4.71 23.93
N CYS A 250 -17.14 -5.93 23.43
CA CYS A 250 -17.86 -7.01 24.09
C CYS A 250 -17.14 -7.43 25.38
N GLY A 251 -17.76 -7.18 26.54
CA GLY A 251 -17.47 -7.91 27.77
C GLY A 251 -18.05 -9.34 27.76
N ALA A 252 -17.72 -10.14 28.78
CA ALA A 252 -18.04 -11.57 28.86
C ALA A 252 -19.52 -11.92 28.60
N ASP A 253 -20.45 -11.07 29.08
CA ASP A 253 -21.90 -11.32 29.00
C ASP A 253 -22.65 -10.30 28.12
N SER A 254 -21.97 -9.73 27.12
CA SER A 254 -22.58 -8.71 26.26
C SER A 254 -23.68 -9.30 25.38
N ARG A 255 -24.92 -8.87 25.61
CA ARG A 255 -26.11 -9.25 24.80
C ARG A 255 -26.51 -8.21 23.75
N MET A 256 -25.86 -7.04 23.76
CA MET A 256 -26.07 -5.97 22.78
C MET A 256 -25.01 -6.02 21.68
N CYS A 257 -25.25 -5.37 20.53
CA CYS A 257 -24.26 -5.28 19.46
C CYS A 257 -22.98 -4.58 19.97
N CYS A 258 -21.87 -5.30 19.96
CA CYS A 258 -20.57 -4.87 20.46
C CYS A 258 -19.45 -5.34 19.54
N ARG A 259 -18.25 -4.75 19.67
CA ARG A 259 -17.04 -5.11 18.92
C ARG A 259 -16.34 -6.27 19.62
N LYS A 260 -16.00 -7.31 18.87
CA LYS A 260 -15.07 -8.37 19.31
C LYS A 260 -13.72 -8.17 18.64
N GLU A 261 -12.65 -8.38 19.38
CA GLU A 261 -11.31 -8.41 18.82
C GLU A 261 -11.06 -9.75 18.12
N PHE A 262 -10.46 -9.69 16.94
CA PHE A 262 -10.08 -10.86 16.17
C PHE A 262 -8.76 -10.55 15.48
N PHE A 263 -7.70 -11.25 15.89
CA PHE A 263 -6.37 -11.11 15.32
C PHE A 263 -6.18 -12.10 14.18
N VAL A 264 -5.64 -11.61 13.07
CA VAL A 264 -5.29 -12.42 11.89
C VAL A 264 -3.80 -12.27 11.66
N ASP A 265 -3.05 -13.35 11.81
CA ASP A 265 -1.65 -13.39 11.42
C ASP A 265 -1.56 -13.60 9.90
N PHE A 266 -0.85 -12.71 9.20
CA PHE A 266 -0.63 -12.81 7.77
C PHE A 266 0.12 -14.08 7.37
N LYS A 267 0.96 -14.60 8.26
CA LYS A 267 1.67 -15.87 8.07
C LYS A 267 0.73 -17.08 8.16
N GLU A 268 -0.25 -17.05 9.07
CA GLU A 268 -1.25 -18.12 9.18
C GLU A 268 -2.13 -18.21 7.93
N ILE A 269 -2.36 -17.08 7.26
CA ILE A 269 -3.22 -17.02 6.07
C ILE A 269 -2.46 -17.09 4.74
N GLY A 270 -1.13 -17.21 4.76
CA GLY A 270 -0.26 -17.33 3.59
C GLY A 270 -0.10 -16.04 2.77
N TRP A 271 -0.11 -14.88 3.43
CA TRP A 271 -0.06 -13.54 2.82
C TRP A 271 1.26 -12.79 3.14
N GLU A 272 2.23 -13.45 3.78
CA GLU A 272 3.55 -12.91 4.13
C GLU A 272 4.49 -12.71 2.93
N ASP A 273 4.11 -13.20 1.76
CA ASP A 273 4.80 -13.01 0.50
C ASP A 273 4.65 -11.57 -0.02
N TRP A 274 3.48 -10.97 0.16
CA TRP A 274 3.16 -9.64 -0.40
C TRP A 274 2.91 -8.56 0.65
N ILE A 275 2.44 -8.92 1.86
CA ILE A 275 2.31 -7.99 2.97
C ILE A 275 3.65 -7.90 3.70
N ILE A 276 4.34 -6.77 3.54
CA ILE A 276 5.69 -6.55 4.07
C ILE A 276 5.65 -6.09 5.54
N GLN A 277 4.65 -5.28 5.91
CA GLN A 277 4.43 -4.72 7.24
C GLN A 277 2.96 -4.26 7.37
N PRO A 278 2.28 -4.34 8.54
CA PRO A 278 2.74 -4.84 9.86
C PRO A 278 3.06 -6.33 9.88
#